data_AF-A0A914D4M8-F1
#
_entry.id   AF-A0A914D4M8-F1
#
_cell.length_a   1.000
_cell.length_b   1.000
_cell.length_c   1.000
_cell.angle_alpha   90.00
_cell.angle_beta   90.00
_cell.angle_gamma   90.00
#
_symmetry.space_group_name_H-M   'P 1'
#
loop_
_entity.id
_entity.type
_entity.pdbx_description
1 polymer ?
#
loop_
_entity_poly.entity_id
_entity_poly.type
_entity_poly.pdbx_seq_one_letter_code
_entity_poly.pdbx_strand_id
1 'polypeptide(L)'
;MLPSTGCEIEQANEKWSFTIKHMNRSYLIKVFNEADHAEWMAALILSANASLPTENGKQMRKSSSKTIQNGSNLKKSQTLTLPL
;
A
#
# COMPACT_ATOMS: atom_id res chain seq x y z
N MET A 1 12.15 -4.29 -14.98
CA MET A 1 10.77 -3.76 -14.99
C MET A 1 9.94 -4.58 -14.02
N LEU A 2 9.27 -3.95 -13.04
CA LEU A 2 8.30 -4.61 -12.17
C LEU A 2 7.03 -4.90 -13.00
N PRO A 3 6.58 -6.15 -13.14
CA PRO A 3 5.28 -6.41 -13.75
C PRO A 3 4.20 -5.83 -12.83
N SER A 4 3.36 -4.93 -13.33
CA SER A 4 2.34 -4.29 -12.50
C SER A 4 1.34 -5.30 -11.96
N THR A 5 0.90 -6.25 -12.80
CA THR A 5 -0.12 -7.26 -12.46
C THR A 5 0.36 -8.23 -11.39
N GLY A 6 -0.44 -8.40 -10.33
CA GLY A 6 -0.17 -9.37 -9.27
C GLY A 6 0.87 -8.92 -8.23
N CYS A 7 1.27 -7.65 -8.24
CA CYS A 7 2.00 -7.07 -7.13
C CYS A 7 1.09 -6.86 -5.91
N GLU A 8 1.64 -7.07 -4.72
CA GLU A 8 1.02 -6.68 -3.45
C GLU A 8 1.60 -5.35 -3.01
N ILE A 9 0.74 -4.36 -2.76
CA ILE A 9 1.12 -3.02 -2.31
C ILE A 9 0.64 -2.86 -0.87
N GLU A 10 1.56 -2.55 0.04
CA GLU A 10 1.26 -2.36 1.46
C GLU A 10 1.87 -1.04 1.96
N GLN A 11 1.14 -0.33 2.83
CA GLN A 11 1.68 0.84 3.51
C GLN A 11 2.79 0.42 4.47
N ALA A 12 3.91 1.16 4.47
CA ALA A 12 4.99 0.93 5.42
C ALA A 12 4.78 1.76 6.70
N ASN A 13 5.44 1.35 7.79
CA ASN A 13 5.41 2.09 9.06
C ASN A 13 6.17 3.43 9.01
N GLU A 14 6.97 3.65 7.97
CA GLU A 14 7.73 4.89 7.78
C GLU A 14 6.91 5.95 7.03
N LYS A 15 7.14 7.22 7.35
CA LYS A 15 6.45 8.35 6.73
C LYS A 15 6.59 8.32 5.20
N TRP A 16 5.48 8.50 4.51
CA TRP A 16 5.40 8.58 3.04
C TRP A 16 6.08 7.41 2.33
N SER A 17 5.98 6.22 2.92
CA SER A 17 6.62 5.02 2.42
C SER A 17 5.61 3.90 2.21
N PHE A 18 5.90 3.03 1.24
CA PHE A 18 5.10 1.84 0.95
C PHE A 18 6.01 0.74 0.41
N THR A 19 5.54 -0.49 0.49
CA THR A 19 6.25 -1.66 -0.04
C THR A 19 5.53 -2.24 -1.24
N ILE A 20 6.31 -2.70 -2.21
CA ILE A 20 5.82 -3.48 -3.34
C ILE A 20 6.44 -4.86 -3.25
N LYS A 21 5.60 -5.89 -3.09
CA LYS A 21 6.02 -7.29 -3.10
C LYS A 21 5.60 -7.93 -4.40
N HIS A 22 6.55 -8.59 -5.06
CA HIS A 22 6.32 -9.38 -6.25
C HIS A 22 7.14 -10.66 -6.21
N MET A 23 6.46 -11.79 -6.08
CA MET A 23 7.06 -13.11 -5.88
C MET A 23 8.09 -13.11 -4.73
N ASN A 24 9.37 -13.32 -5.02
CA ASN A 24 10.44 -13.39 -4.02
C ASN A 24 11.21 -12.07 -3.87
N ARG A 25 10.65 -10.95 -4.34
CA ARG A 25 11.28 -9.64 -4.27
C ARG A 25 10.36 -8.63 -3.59
N SER A 26 10.95 -7.86 -2.67
CA SER A 26 10.29 -6.75 -1.98
C SER A 26 11.07 -5.47 -2.25
N TYR A 27 10.34 -4.39 -2.47
CA TYR A 27 10.88 -3.05 -2.64
C TYR A 27 10.28 -2.14 -1.59
N LEU A 28 11.10 -1.38 -0.88
CA LEU A 28 10.66 -0.27 -0.04
C LEU A 28 10.82 1.01 -0.84
N ILE A 29 9.72 1.73 -1.04
CA ILE A 29 9.70 3.00 -1.76
C ILE A 29 9.35 4.09 -0.76
N LYS A 30 10.14 5.16 -0.78
CA LYS A 30 9.96 6.36 0.02
C LYS A 30 9.75 7.55 -0.89
N VAL A 31 8.73 8.33 -0.59
CA VAL A 31 8.33 9.50 -1.35
C VAL A 31 8.53 10.76 -0.51
N PHE A 32 8.59 11.92 -1.16
CA PHE A 32 8.94 13.18 -0.52
C PHE A 32 7.78 13.91 0.13
N ASN A 33 6.53 13.59 -0.24
CA ASN A 33 5.35 14.26 0.26
C ASN A 33 4.16 13.29 0.40
N GLU A 34 3.08 13.76 1.02
CA GLU A 34 1.86 12.98 1.27
C GLU A 34 0.99 12.80 0.03
N ALA A 35 0.91 13.81 -0.84
CA ALA A 35 0.09 13.78 -2.04
C ALA A 35 0.60 12.71 -3.02
N ASP A 36 1.88 12.74 -3.35
CA ASP A 36 2.56 11.75 -4.18
C ASP A 36 2.43 10.36 -3.55
N HIS A 37 2.56 10.22 -2.22
CA HIS A 37 2.39 8.92 -1.55
C HIS A 37 1.01 8.31 -1.83
N ALA A 38 -0.05 9.12 -1.69
CA ALA A 38 -1.42 8.71 -1.98
C ALA A 38 -1.63 8.40 -3.47
N GLU A 39 -1.12 9.25 -4.37
CA GLU A 39 -1.24 9.08 -5.82
C GLU A 39 -0.51 7.82 -6.31
N TRP A 40 0.72 7.60 -5.86
CA TRP A 40 1.51 6.41 -6.20
C TRP A 40 0.85 5.15 -5.69
N MET A 41 0.37 5.13 -4.44
CA MET A 41 -0.34 3.97 -3.91
C MET A 41 -1.60 3.67 -4.71
N ALA A 42 -2.42 4.68 -5.02
CA ALA A 42 -3.64 4.51 -5.81
C ALA A 42 -3.34 3.97 -7.21
N ALA A 43 -2.39 4.59 -7.93
CA ALA A 43 -1.99 4.18 -9.27
C ALA A 43 -1.47 2.74 -9.30
N LEU A 44 -0.64 2.36 -8.33
CA LEU A 44 -0.08 1.01 -8.24
C LEU A 44 -1.15 -0.04 -7.94
N ILE A 45 -2.05 0.23 -6.99
CA ILE A 45 -3.17 -0.67 -6.66
C ILE A 45 -4.09 -0.85 -7.88
N LEU A 46 -4.41 0.23 -8.60
CA LEU A 46 -5.21 0.15 -9.82
C LEU A 46 -4.50 -0.68 -10.89
N SER A 47 -3.21 -0.43 -11.10
CA SER A 47 -2.41 -1.14 -12.12
C SER A 47 -2.20 -2.63 -11.77
N ALA A 48 -2.10 -2.97 -10.50
CA ALA A 48 -1.91 -4.34 -10.04
C ALA A 48 -3.17 -5.20 -10.18
N ASN A 49 -4.33 -4.54 -10.07
CA ASN A 49 -5.64 -5.15 -10.23
C ASN A 49 -6.21 -5.00 -11.65
N ALA A 50 -5.52 -4.28 -12.54
CA ALA A 50 -5.96 -4.10 -13.91
C ALA A 50 -5.98 -5.47 -14.63
N SER A 51 -7.18 -5.96 -14.92
CA SER A 51 -7.36 -7.13 -15.76
C SER A 51 -7.21 -6.68 -17.22
N LEU A 52 -6.10 -7.05 -17.84
CA LEU A 52 -5.94 -6.82 -19.28
C LEU A 52 -7.01 -7.63 -20.01
N PRO A 53 -7.77 -7.03 -20.95
CA PRO A 53 -8.69 -7.77 -21.78
C PRO A 53 -7.87 -8.79 -22.59
N THR A 54 -7.99 -10.05 -22.23
CA THR A 54 -7.50 -11.13 -23.10
C THR A 54 -8.44 -11.18 -24.30
N GLU A 55 -7.87 -11.35 -25.49
CA GLU A 55 -8.54 -11.33 -26.80
C GLU A 55 -9.62 -12.42 -26.97
N ASN A 56 -9.94 -13.18 -25.91
CA ASN A 56 -10.96 -14.23 -25.92
C ASN A 56 -11.83 -14.20 -24.66
N GLY A 57 -12.54 -13.09 -24.40
CA GLY A 57 -13.87 -13.02 -23.76
C GLY A 57 -14.19 -13.78 -22.45
N LYS A 58 -13.23 -14.43 -21.78
CA LYS A 58 -13.47 -15.22 -20.56
C LYS A 58 -12.76 -14.58 -19.38
N GLN A 59 -13.51 -13.77 -18.64
CA GLN A 59 -13.08 -13.14 -17.40
C GLN A 59 -12.82 -14.21 -16.34
N MET A 60 -11.56 -14.37 -15.91
CA MET A 60 -11.23 -15.08 -14.68
C MET A 60 -10.90 -14.04 -13.61
N ARG A 61 -11.91 -13.65 -12.83
CA ARG A 61 -11.75 -12.76 -11.69
C ARG A 61 -10.96 -13.49 -10.61
N LYS A 62 -9.66 -13.19 -10.46
CA LYS A 62 -8.97 -13.46 -9.20
C LYS A 62 -9.32 -12.34 -8.23
N SER A 63 -10.32 -12.61 -7.39
CA SER A 63 -10.68 -11.79 -6.24
C SER A 63 -9.60 -11.92 -5.16
N SER A 64 -8.58 -11.08 -5.25
CA SER A 64 -7.60 -10.90 -4.18
C SER A 64 -8.13 -9.83 -3.22
N SER A 65 -9.05 -10.24 -2.34
CA SER A 65 -9.49 -9.42 -1.22
C SER A 65 -8.42 -9.45 -0.13
N LYS A 66 -7.86 -8.30 0.28
CA LYS A 66 -7.40 -8.07 1.67
C LYS A 66 -7.12 -6.59 1.99
N THR A 67 -8.07 -6.04 2.76
CA THR A 67 -7.91 -5.27 3.99
C THR A 67 -7.06 -4.00 3.99
N ILE A 68 -7.75 -2.85 3.90
CA ILE A 68 -7.32 -1.59 4.50
C ILE A 68 -7.45 -1.73 6.03
N GLN A 69 -6.33 -1.90 6.74
CA GLN A 69 -6.30 -1.79 8.20
C GLN A 69 -6.08 -0.33 8.59
N ASN A 70 -7.17 0.34 8.99
CA ASN A 70 -7.14 1.61 9.69
C ASN A 70 -6.42 1.44 11.04
N GLY A 71 -5.24 2.03 11.18
CA GLY A 71 -4.47 2.07 12.41
C GLY A 71 -4.43 3.47 13.04
N SER A 72 -5.53 3.94 13.62
CA SER A 72 -5.49 5.11 14.51
C SER A 72 -5.42 4.65 15.97
N ASN A 73 -4.22 4.32 16.45
CA ASN A 73 -3.94 4.17 17.89
C ASN A 73 -3.03 5.32 18.33
N LEU A 74 -3.64 6.47 18.61
CA LEU A 74 -2.92 7.63 19.15
C LEU A 74 -2.78 7.46 20.67
N LYS A 75 -1.79 6.68 21.11
CA LYS A 75 -1.26 6.80 22.47
C LYS A 75 -0.35 8.03 22.52
N LYS A 76 -0.82 9.12 23.15
CA LYS A 76 0.07 10.16 23.70
C LYS A 76 -0.04 10.13 25.22
N SER A 77 1.02 9.61 25.83
CA SER A 77 1.39 9.84 27.23
C SER A 77 2.15 11.18 27.29
N GLN A 78 1.85 12.03 28.27
CA GLN A 78 2.81 13.00 28.86
C GLN A 78 2.22 13.71 30.11
N THR A 79 2.64 13.22 31.28
CA THR A 79 3.19 13.89 32.48
C THR A 79 2.98 15.41 32.69
N LEU A 80 2.47 15.83 33.86
CA LEU A 80 3.15 16.65 34.90
C LEU A 80 2.15 17.21 35.95
N THR A 81 2.37 16.94 37.25
CA THR A 81 2.42 17.98 38.32
C THR A 81 2.98 17.39 39.64
N LEU A 82 3.84 18.18 40.27
CA LEU A 82 4.74 17.91 41.42
C LEU A 82 4.02 17.88 42.79
N PRO A 83 4.67 17.37 43.86
CA PRO A 83 4.12 17.31 45.21
C PRO A 83 4.28 18.64 45.98
N LEU A 84 3.34 18.88 46.91
CA LEU A 84 3.51 19.73 48.09
C LEU A 84 3.10 18.92 49.33
#